data_AF-A0A3E2JPG8-F1
#
_entry.id   AF-A0A3E2JPG8-F1
#
_cell.length_a   1.000
_cell.length_b   1.000
_cell.length_c   1.000
_cell.angle_alpha   90.00
_cell.angle_beta   90.00
_cell.angle_gamma   90.00
#
_symmetry.space_group_name_H-M   'P 1'
#
loop_
_entity.id
_entity.type
_entity.pdbx_description
1 polymer ?
#
loop_
_entity_poly.entity_id
_entity_poly.type
_entity_poly.pdbx_seq_one_letter_code
_entity_poly.pdbx_strand_id
1 'polypeptide(L)'
;MRINHNIAALNTHRQLATANTSQSKSMEKLSSGLRINRAGDDAAGLAISEKMRGQIRGLDMASKNSQDGISMIQTAEGALNETHSILQRMRELAVQSASDTNTTADRAQIQKENADLIAEIDRIATTTEFNTQKLLDGTGGATGVFTLQIGANATQNLAVTFASMKSTDLFTAAPALGTDATTSSGAITDIDTAIGKVSDERAQLGAKQNRLEHTINNLNTASENLTAAESRIRDVDYALAA
;
A
#
# COMPACT_ATOMS: atom_id res chain seq x y z
N MET A 1 -11.97 -75.77 32.37
CA MET A 1 -12.74 -74.97 31.38
C MET A 1 -13.81 -74.18 32.11
N ARG A 2 -13.84 -72.85 31.97
CA ARG A 2 -14.97 -72.01 32.43
C ARG A 2 -15.86 -71.73 31.21
N ILE A 3 -17.16 -72.02 31.29
CA ILE A 3 -18.07 -72.07 30.12
C ILE A 3 -18.78 -70.72 29.88
N ASN A 4 -19.04 -69.94 30.92
CA ASN A 4 -19.88 -68.73 30.80
C ASN A 4 -19.17 -67.48 30.27
N HIS A 5 -17.83 -67.46 30.25
CA HIS A 5 -17.05 -66.28 29.87
C HIS A 5 -15.96 -66.67 28.88
N ASN A 6 -16.03 -66.14 27.66
CA ASN A 6 -15.04 -66.35 26.62
C ASN A 6 -14.10 -65.13 26.54
N ILE A 7 -13.00 -65.20 27.30
CA ILE A 7 -12.00 -64.13 27.39
C ILE A 7 -11.31 -63.90 26.04
N ALA A 8 -11.11 -64.95 25.24
CA ALA A 8 -10.52 -64.84 23.91
C ALA A 8 -11.42 -64.01 22.98
N ALA A 9 -12.73 -64.28 22.97
CA ALA A 9 -13.71 -63.50 22.21
C ALA A 9 -13.84 -62.04 22.69
N LEU A 10 -13.76 -61.79 24.00
CA LEU A 10 -13.75 -60.42 24.54
C LEU A 10 -12.48 -59.65 24.18
N ASN A 11 -11.35 -60.34 24.07
CA ASN A 11 -10.10 -59.73 23.62
C ASN A 11 -10.16 -59.40 22.12
N THR A 12 -10.63 -60.33 21.28
CA THR A 12 -10.80 -60.09 19.84
C THR A 12 -11.81 -58.98 19.57
N HIS A 13 -12.91 -58.90 20.31
CA HIS A 13 -13.88 -57.80 20.18
C HIS A 13 -13.27 -56.43 20.55
N ARG A 14 -12.46 -56.35 21.62
CA ARG A 14 -11.74 -55.10 21.97
C ARG A 14 -10.73 -54.69 20.91
N GLN A 15 -9.99 -55.64 20.35
CA GLN A 15 -9.05 -55.38 19.26
C GLN A 15 -9.77 -54.92 17.99
N LEU A 16 -10.88 -55.57 17.63
CA LEU A 16 -11.73 -55.17 16.49
C LEU A 16 -12.30 -53.75 16.68
N ALA A 17 -12.80 -53.41 17.87
CA ALA A 17 -13.31 -52.08 18.16
C ALA A 17 -12.20 -51.00 18.06
N THR A 18 -10.99 -51.33 18.50
CA THR A 18 -9.81 -50.46 18.37
C THR A 18 -9.44 -50.26 16.90
N ALA A 19 -9.42 -51.32 16.10
CA ALA A 19 -9.13 -51.29 14.66
C ALA A 19 -10.16 -50.49 13.87
N ASN A 20 -11.46 -50.67 14.16
CA ASN A 20 -12.54 -49.89 13.55
C ASN A 20 -12.39 -48.40 13.90
N THR A 21 -12.06 -48.06 15.15
CA THR A 21 -11.84 -46.68 15.57
C THR A 21 -10.64 -46.05 14.86
N SER A 22 -9.54 -46.77 14.69
CA SER A 22 -8.38 -46.28 13.92
C SER A 22 -8.71 -46.08 12.45
N GLN A 23 -9.47 -47.00 11.84
CA GLN A 23 -9.88 -46.88 10.44
C GLN A 23 -10.77 -45.65 10.23
N SER A 24 -11.75 -45.40 11.11
CA SER A 24 -12.58 -44.19 11.06
C SER A 24 -11.74 -42.91 11.18
N LYS A 25 -10.71 -42.90 12.02
CA LYS A 25 -9.78 -41.75 12.15
C LYS A 25 -8.93 -41.55 10.90
N SER A 26 -8.40 -42.60 10.29
CA SER A 26 -7.64 -42.48 9.03
C SER A 26 -8.55 -41.98 7.89
N MET A 27 -9.79 -42.49 7.82
CA MET A 27 -10.79 -41.99 6.86
C MET A 27 -11.11 -40.50 7.07
N GLU A 28 -11.24 -40.05 8.32
CA GLU A 28 -11.45 -38.63 8.64
C GLU A 28 -10.25 -37.76 8.20
N LYS A 29 -9.02 -38.22 8.43
CA LYS A 29 -7.80 -37.51 8.02
C LYS A 29 -7.64 -37.46 6.50
N LEU A 30 -7.87 -38.57 5.80
CA LEU A 30 -7.82 -38.64 4.35
C LEU A 30 -8.92 -37.79 3.69
N SER A 31 -10.13 -37.79 4.25
CA SER A 31 -11.24 -37.00 3.72
C SER A 31 -11.07 -35.50 3.94
N SER A 32 -10.46 -35.09 5.05
CA SER A 32 -10.22 -33.67 5.35
C SER A 32 -8.91 -33.15 4.76
N GLY A 33 -7.96 -34.04 4.44
CA GLY A 33 -6.58 -33.67 4.07
C GLY A 33 -5.75 -33.15 5.25
N LEU A 34 -6.31 -33.16 6.48
CA LEU A 34 -5.67 -32.60 7.66
C LEU A 34 -5.26 -33.71 8.63
N ARG A 35 -4.01 -33.67 9.09
CA ARG A 35 -3.47 -34.49 10.18
C ARG A 35 -4.11 -34.15 11.52
N ILE A 36 -4.39 -32.85 11.75
CA ILE A 36 -5.01 -32.30 12.96
C ILE A 36 -6.40 -31.78 12.60
N ASN A 37 -7.43 -32.61 12.78
CA ASN A 37 -8.82 -32.20 12.51
C ASN A 37 -9.54 -31.78 13.79
N ARG A 38 -9.20 -32.38 14.93
CA ARG A 38 -9.78 -32.06 16.25
C ARG A 38 -8.69 -31.64 17.22
N ALA A 39 -9.05 -30.83 18.23
CA ALA A 39 -8.14 -30.45 19.31
C ALA A 39 -7.58 -31.64 20.10
N GLY A 40 -8.27 -32.79 20.07
CA GLY A 40 -7.81 -34.04 20.68
C GLY A 40 -6.73 -34.78 19.90
N ASP A 41 -6.45 -34.41 18.64
CA ASP A 41 -5.38 -35.03 17.84
C ASP A 41 -4.00 -34.44 18.20
N ASP A 42 -3.92 -33.11 18.32
CA ASP A 42 -2.75 -32.37 18.78
C ASP A 42 -3.15 -30.93 19.18
N ALA A 43 -3.32 -30.68 20.48
CA ALA A 43 -3.77 -29.38 20.99
C ALA A 43 -2.73 -28.27 20.77
N ALA A 44 -1.44 -28.59 20.89
CA ALA A 44 -0.36 -27.62 20.71
C ALA A 44 -0.17 -27.27 19.22
N GLY A 45 -0.18 -28.29 18.35
CA GLY A 45 -0.12 -28.10 16.89
C GLY A 45 -1.31 -27.30 16.36
N LEU A 46 -2.52 -27.54 16.89
CA LEU A 46 -3.70 -26.74 16.53
C LEU A 46 -3.50 -25.26 16.89
N ALA A 47 -3.09 -24.94 18.11
CA ALA A 47 -2.89 -23.56 18.55
C ALA A 47 -1.83 -22.82 17.72
N ILE A 48 -0.72 -23.49 17.37
CA ILE A 48 0.33 -22.93 16.51
C ILE A 48 -0.21 -22.70 15.10
N SER A 49 -0.94 -23.66 14.53
CA SER A 49 -1.50 -23.55 13.17
C SER A 49 -2.53 -22.42 13.06
N GLU A 50 -3.36 -22.20 14.07
CA GLU A 50 -4.33 -21.08 14.07
C GLU A 50 -3.61 -19.72 14.13
N LYS A 51 -2.53 -19.61 14.92
CA LYS A 51 -1.68 -18.41 14.91
C LYS A 51 -1.05 -18.18 13.55
N MET A 52 -0.49 -19.23 12.92
CA MET A 52 0.09 -19.14 11.59
C MET A 52 -0.94 -18.73 10.54
N ARG A 53 -2.16 -19.29 10.56
CA ARG A 53 -3.27 -18.90 9.67
C ARG A 53 -3.66 -17.44 9.84
N GLY A 54 -3.74 -16.97 11.09
CA GLY A 54 -3.98 -15.55 11.37
C GLY A 54 -2.90 -14.65 10.77
N GLN A 55 -1.63 -15.05 10.91
CA GLN A 55 -0.52 -14.32 10.33
C GLN A 55 -0.53 -14.34 8.80
N ILE A 56 -0.73 -15.50 8.16
CA ILE A 56 -0.80 -15.64 6.70
C ILE A 56 -1.87 -14.70 6.13
N ARG A 57 -3.11 -14.78 6.64
CA ARG A 57 -4.20 -13.89 6.19
C ARG A 57 -3.89 -12.42 6.44
N GLY A 58 -3.24 -12.11 7.56
CA GLY A 58 -2.78 -10.76 7.87
C GLY A 58 -1.70 -10.25 6.91
N LEU A 59 -0.74 -11.09 6.52
CA LEU A 59 0.30 -10.77 5.55
C LEU A 59 -0.28 -10.58 4.14
N ASP A 60 -1.22 -11.43 3.73
CA ASP A 60 -1.89 -11.30 2.43
C ASP A 60 -2.70 -9.99 2.34
N MET A 61 -3.41 -9.63 3.42
CA MET A 61 -4.11 -8.34 3.50
C MET A 61 -3.14 -7.16 3.56
N ALA A 62 -2.01 -7.30 4.25
CA ALA A 62 -0.96 -6.28 4.25
C ALA A 62 -0.34 -6.08 2.85
N SER A 63 -0.21 -7.15 2.06
CA SER A 63 0.25 -7.07 0.66
C SER A 63 -0.77 -6.30 -0.19
N LYS A 64 -2.07 -6.56 -0.03
CA LYS A 64 -3.14 -5.79 -0.69
C LYS A 64 -3.15 -4.32 -0.26
N ASN A 65 -3.09 -4.03 1.03
CA ASN A 65 -3.00 -2.66 1.54
C ASN A 65 -1.79 -1.91 0.98
N SER A 66 -0.66 -2.61 0.79
CA SER A 66 0.54 -2.03 0.18
C SER A 66 0.32 -1.71 -1.30
N GLN A 67 -0.40 -2.56 -2.04
CA GLN A 67 -0.78 -2.32 -3.44
C GLN A 67 -1.77 -1.14 -3.59
N ASP A 68 -2.74 -1.03 -2.68
CA ASP A 68 -3.65 0.12 -2.61
C ASP A 68 -2.86 1.40 -2.33
N GLY A 69 -1.87 1.33 -1.44
CA GLY A 69 -0.93 2.42 -1.17
C GLY A 69 -0.12 2.85 -2.39
N ILE A 70 0.37 1.90 -3.19
CA ILE A 70 1.04 2.19 -4.47
C ILE A 70 0.07 2.89 -5.44
N SER A 71 -1.16 2.40 -5.54
CA SER A 71 -2.18 2.98 -6.42
C SER A 71 -2.52 4.42 -6.05
N MET A 72 -2.61 4.71 -4.75
CA MET A 72 -2.78 6.07 -4.22
C MET A 72 -1.58 6.97 -4.56
N ILE A 73 -0.35 6.48 -4.38
CA ILE A 73 0.87 7.23 -4.73
C ILE A 73 0.91 7.54 -6.23
N GLN A 74 0.59 6.57 -7.09
CA GLN A 74 0.57 6.76 -8.54
C GLN A 74 -0.49 7.79 -8.98
N THR A 75 -1.65 7.82 -8.30
CA THR A 75 -2.68 8.84 -8.54
C THR A 75 -2.15 10.25 -8.24
N ALA A 76 -1.44 10.40 -7.11
CA ALA A 76 -0.79 11.67 -6.77
C ALA A 76 0.34 12.03 -7.76
N GLU A 77 1.20 11.08 -8.13
CA GLU A 77 2.30 11.33 -9.06
C GLU A 77 1.81 11.76 -10.44
N GLY A 78 0.72 11.17 -10.94
CA GLY A 78 0.09 11.59 -12.19
C GLY A 78 -0.34 13.06 -12.16
N ALA A 79 -0.96 13.49 -11.07
CA ALA A 79 -1.33 14.90 -10.87
C ALA A 79 -0.09 15.81 -10.77
N LEU A 80 0.95 15.40 -10.04
CA LEU A 80 2.20 16.16 -9.94
C LEU A 80 2.95 16.29 -11.26
N ASN A 81 2.79 15.34 -12.19
CA ASN A 81 3.38 15.42 -13.52
C ASN A 81 2.73 16.54 -14.37
N GLU A 82 1.41 16.69 -14.26
CA GLU A 82 0.69 17.82 -14.88
C GLU A 82 1.09 19.15 -14.22
N THR A 83 1.17 19.20 -12.89
CA THR A 83 1.67 20.39 -12.17
C THR A 83 3.09 20.76 -12.63
N HIS A 84 3.98 19.78 -12.82
CA HIS A 84 5.33 20.04 -13.32
C HIS A 84 5.30 20.63 -14.75
N SER A 85 4.48 20.09 -15.64
CA SER A 85 4.33 20.58 -17.01
C SER A 85 3.79 22.01 -17.05
N ILE A 86 2.81 22.34 -16.19
CA ILE A 86 2.28 23.69 -16.03
C ILE A 86 3.36 24.64 -15.51
N LEU A 87 4.14 24.24 -14.50
CA LEU A 87 5.23 25.07 -13.95
C LEU A 87 6.32 25.35 -15.00
N GLN A 88 6.66 24.37 -15.85
CA GLN A 88 7.58 24.62 -16.97
C GLN A 88 7.01 25.63 -17.97
N ARG A 89 5.70 25.55 -18.27
CA ARG A 89 5.03 26.54 -19.11
C ARG A 89 5.02 27.93 -18.47
N MET A 90 4.75 28.04 -17.18
CA MET A 90 4.83 29.31 -16.43
C MET A 90 6.26 29.89 -16.49
N ARG A 91 7.29 29.03 -16.41
CA ARG A 91 8.69 29.44 -16.54
C ARG A 91 8.99 30.02 -17.92
N GLU A 92 8.50 29.40 -18.99
CA GLU A 92 8.63 29.94 -20.36
C GLU A 92 8.00 31.33 -20.47
N LEU A 93 6.79 31.50 -19.93
CA LEU A 93 6.08 32.77 -19.91
C LEU A 93 6.84 33.83 -19.10
N ALA A 94 7.44 33.44 -17.97
CA ALA A 94 8.24 34.35 -17.14
C ALA A 94 9.53 34.79 -17.84
N VAL A 95 10.20 33.89 -18.56
CA VAL A 95 11.37 34.23 -19.39
C VAL A 95 10.97 35.12 -20.55
N GLN A 96 9.82 34.87 -21.18
CA GLN A 96 9.29 35.73 -22.24
C GLN A 96 8.99 37.14 -21.69
N SER A 97 8.28 37.26 -20.57
CA SER A 97 7.92 38.56 -19.99
C SER A 97 9.12 39.36 -19.49
N ALA A 98 10.20 38.68 -19.08
CA ALA A 98 11.45 39.28 -18.65
C ALA A 98 12.25 39.94 -19.79
N SER A 99 11.93 39.65 -21.07
CA SER A 99 12.56 40.34 -22.20
C SER A 99 12.09 41.80 -22.32
N ASP A 100 13.02 42.71 -22.57
CA ASP A 100 12.76 44.14 -22.79
C ASP A 100 12.08 44.45 -24.14
N THR A 101 11.97 43.45 -25.02
CA THR A 101 11.26 43.59 -26.30
C THR A 101 9.73 43.63 -26.15
N ASN A 102 9.20 43.21 -24.99
CA ASN A 102 7.77 43.18 -24.74
C ASN A 102 7.28 44.49 -24.15
N THR A 103 6.15 44.99 -24.65
CA THR A 103 5.51 46.18 -24.07
C THR A 103 4.77 45.83 -22.78
N THR A 104 4.39 46.84 -21.99
CA THR A 104 3.58 46.65 -20.79
C THR A 104 2.22 46.01 -21.10
N ALA A 105 1.64 46.28 -22.27
CA ALA A 105 0.41 45.64 -22.72
C ALA A 105 0.60 44.14 -23.00
N ASP A 106 1.73 43.75 -23.59
CA ASP A 106 2.05 42.35 -23.87
C ASP A 106 2.30 41.56 -22.58
N ARG A 107 3.03 42.16 -21.63
CA ARG A 107 3.24 41.59 -20.29
C ARG A 107 1.93 41.41 -19.52
N ALA A 108 0.98 42.31 -19.70
CA ALA A 108 -0.36 42.16 -19.10
C ALA A 108 -1.16 40.99 -19.69
N GLN A 109 -0.96 40.62 -20.95
CA GLN A 109 -1.60 39.42 -21.52
C GLN A 109 -0.92 38.14 -21.05
N ILE A 110 0.42 38.12 -20.99
CA ILE A 110 1.17 37.00 -20.42
C ILE A 110 0.77 36.76 -18.95
N GLN A 111 0.53 37.83 -18.18
CA GLN A 111 0.06 37.72 -16.81
C GLN A 111 -1.31 37.03 -16.71
N LYS A 112 -2.21 37.20 -17.68
CA LYS A 112 -3.50 36.50 -17.68
C LYS A 112 -3.33 35.01 -17.91
N GLU A 113 -2.51 34.62 -18.88
CA GLU A 113 -2.16 33.20 -19.11
C GLU A 113 -1.54 32.59 -17.85
N ASN A 114 -0.60 33.30 -17.21
CA ASN A 114 0.01 32.85 -15.96
C ASN A 114 -1.01 32.73 -14.81
N ALA A 115 -1.99 33.63 -14.71
CA ALA A 115 -3.06 33.54 -13.71
C ALA A 115 -3.97 32.33 -13.94
N ASP A 116 -4.30 32.02 -15.19
CA ASP A 116 -5.07 30.82 -15.54
C ASP A 116 -4.29 29.53 -15.21
N LEU A 117 -2.98 29.51 -15.45
CA LEU A 117 -2.11 28.38 -15.07
C LEU A 117 -2.03 28.20 -13.55
N ILE A 118 -1.97 29.28 -12.77
CA ILE A 118 -2.02 29.21 -11.30
C ILE A 118 -3.36 28.62 -10.84
N ALA A 119 -4.47 29.08 -11.42
CA ALA A 119 -5.79 28.56 -11.10
C ALA A 119 -5.92 27.06 -11.44
N GLU A 120 -5.28 26.61 -12.53
CA GLU A 120 -5.24 25.21 -12.91
C GLU A 120 -4.39 24.37 -11.94
N ILE A 121 -3.25 24.87 -11.45
CA ILE A 121 -2.48 24.22 -10.37
C ILE A 121 -3.36 24.04 -9.13
N ASP A 122 -4.06 25.09 -8.70
CA ASP A 122 -4.96 25.03 -7.54
C ASP A 122 -6.13 24.07 -7.75
N ARG A 123 -6.66 23.99 -8.97
CA ARG A 123 -7.69 23.02 -9.34
C ARG A 123 -7.16 21.60 -9.23
N ILE A 124 -6.00 21.29 -9.81
CA ILE A 124 -5.37 19.96 -9.72
C ILE A 124 -5.13 19.59 -8.25
N ALA A 125 -4.57 20.50 -7.45
CA ALA A 125 -4.28 20.25 -6.03
C ALA A 125 -5.56 19.92 -5.22
N THR A 126 -6.68 20.60 -5.51
CA THR A 126 -7.95 20.43 -4.78
C THR A 126 -8.86 19.34 -5.33
N THR A 127 -8.80 19.01 -6.62
CA THR A 127 -9.64 17.97 -7.23
C THR A 127 -9.00 16.59 -7.18
N THR A 128 -7.67 16.49 -7.03
CA THR A 128 -6.98 15.19 -6.94
C THR A 128 -7.42 14.43 -5.69
N GLU A 129 -8.11 13.31 -5.92
CA GLU A 129 -8.63 12.45 -4.86
C GLU A 129 -8.44 10.97 -5.19
N PHE A 130 -8.24 10.18 -4.14
CA PHE A 130 -8.24 8.73 -4.22
C PHE A 130 -9.23 8.20 -3.19
N ASN A 131 -10.24 7.47 -3.65
CA ASN A 131 -11.32 6.95 -2.79
C ASN A 131 -11.88 8.05 -1.86
N THR A 132 -12.30 9.16 -2.47
CA THR A 132 -12.85 10.38 -1.83
C THR A 132 -11.92 11.14 -0.87
N GLN A 133 -10.68 10.70 -0.69
CA GLN A 133 -9.67 11.39 0.11
C GLN A 133 -8.84 12.31 -0.77
N LYS A 134 -8.76 13.60 -0.40
CA LYS A 134 -7.88 14.57 -1.07
C LYS A 134 -6.42 14.27 -0.75
N LEU A 135 -5.56 14.35 -1.75
CA LEU A 135 -4.14 13.99 -1.60
C LEU A 135 -3.23 15.21 -1.53
N LEU A 136 -3.45 16.21 -2.39
CA LEU A 136 -2.50 17.30 -2.66
C LEU A 136 -2.91 18.64 -2.07
N ASP A 137 -3.97 18.69 -1.26
CA ASP A 137 -4.51 19.94 -0.70
C ASP A 137 -4.07 20.21 0.76
N GLY A 138 -3.27 19.31 1.33
CA GLY A 138 -2.80 19.31 2.72
C GLY A 138 -3.84 18.88 3.76
N THR A 139 -5.06 18.49 3.35
CA THR A 139 -6.16 18.14 4.27
C THR A 139 -6.41 16.63 4.38
N GLY A 140 -5.88 15.83 3.46
CA GLY A 140 -5.99 14.37 3.46
C GLY A 140 -5.37 13.69 4.69
N GLY A 141 -6.04 12.68 5.24
CA GLY A 141 -5.52 11.89 6.37
C GLY A 141 -5.38 12.69 7.68
N ALA A 142 -4.32 12.43 8.45
CA ALA A 142 -3.95 13.21 9.63
C ALA A 142 -2.99 14.34 9.21
N THR A 143 -3.53 15.41 8.62
CA THR A 143 -2.74 16.58 8.18
C THR A 143 -1.72 16.23 7.08
N GLY A 144 -2.18 15.59 6.00
CA GLY A 144 -1.36 15.15 4.87
C GLY A 144 -0.67 13.80 5.09
N VAL A 145 -0.81 13.18 6.27
CA VAL A 145 -0.18 11.89 6.59
C VAL A 145 -1.18 10.75 6.48
N PHE A 146 -0.87 9.78 5.62
CA PHE A 146 -1.60 8.54 5.43
C PHE A 146 -0.79 7.38 6.01
N THR A 147 -1.36 6.70 7.01
CA THR A 147 -0.73 5.54 7.63
C THR A 147 -1.23 4.25 6.98
N LEU A 148 -0.37 3.59 6.22
CA LEU A 148 -0.64 2.30 5.60
C LEU A 148 -0.24 1.17 6.55
N GLN A 149 -1.14 0.23 6.79
CA GLN A 149 -0.83 -0.99 7.54
C GLN A 149 -0.19 -2.01 6.57
N ILE A 150 1.13 -2.19 6.69
CA ILE A 150 1.96 -2.99 5.79
C ILE A 150 2.46 -4.29 6.44
N GLY A 151 1.83 -4.72 7.53
CA GLY A 151 2.13 -6.00 8.17
C GLY A 151 0.98 -6.56 9.00
N ALA A 152 1.13 -7.82 9.42
CA ALA A 152 0.08 -8.56 10.13
C ALA A 152 -0.08 -8.17 11.61
N ASN A 153 0.93 -7.53 12.22
CA ASN A 153 0.93 -7.18 13.64
C ASN A 153 0.75 -5.66 13.85
N ALA A 154 0.30 -5.29 15.06
CA ALA A 154 0.24 -3.89 15.47
C ALA A 154 1.61 -3.19 15.30
N THR A 155 1.61 -1.90 14.95
CA THR A 155 2.79 -1.04 14.73
C THR A 155 3.56 -1.25 13.41
N GLN A 156 3.19 -2.25 12.60
CA GLN A 156 3.78 -2.46 11.27
C GLN A 156 3.16 -1.52 10.24
N ASN A 157 3.41 -0.22 10.40
CA ASN A 157 2.81 0.85 9.63
C ASN A 157 3.86 1.62 8.82
N LEU A 158 3.47 2.11 7.64
CA LEU A 158 4.23 3.06 6.86
C LEU A 158 3.45 4.37 6.76
N ALA A 159 4.06 5.46 7.22
CA ALA A 159 3.54 6.79 6.97
C ALA A 159 3.98 7.27 5.58
N VAL A 160 3.00 7.64 4.75
CA VAL A 160 3.17 8.37 3.50
C VAL A 160 2.63 9.77 3.74
N THR A 161 3.49 10.77 3.56
CA THR A 161 3.11 12.17 3.68
C THR A 161 2.96 12.73 2.28
N PHE A 162 1.86 13.43 2.03
CA PHE A 162 1.69 14.27 0.86
C PHE A 162 1.73 15.72 1.29
N ALA A 163 2.70 16.48 0.77
CA ALA A 163 2.73 17.91 0.99
C ALA A 163 1.63 18.62 0.18
N SER A 164 1.18 19.77 0.67
CA SER A 164 0.22 20.61 -0.08
C SER A 164 0.88 21.16 -1.33
N MET A 165 0.20 21.04 -2.46
CA MET A 165 0.63 21.51 -3.78
C MET A 165 -0.15 22.72 -4.28
N LYS A 166 -0.87 23.40 -3.37
CA LYS A 166 -1.55 24.66 -3.69
C LYS A 166 -0.54 25.74 -4.04
N SER A 167 -0.95 26.67 -4.90
CA SER A 167 -0.14 27.83 -5.31
C SER A 167 0.37 28.62 -4.09
N THR A 168 -0.43 28.74 -3.04
CA THR A 168 -0.06 29.43 -1.79
C THR A 168 1.05 28.75 -1.00
N ASP A 169 1.24 27.45 -1.15
CA ASP A 169 2.26 26.67 -0.45
C ASP A 169 3.51 26.45 -1.33
N LEU A 170 3.33 26.41 -2.65
CA LEU A 170 4.40 26.39 -3.64
C LEU A 170 5.14 27.73 -3.68
N PHE A 171 4.41 28.83 -3.78
CA PHE A 171 4.94 30.18 -3.93
C PHE A 171 4.85 30.97 -2.62
N THR A 172 5.89 31.73 -2.26
CA THR A 172 5.84 32.66 -1.13
C THR A 172 4.98 33.89 -1.42
N ALA A 173 4.85 34.25 -2.70
CA ALA A 173 3.93 35.25 -3.24
C ALA A 173 3.59 34.86 -4.69
N ALA A 174 2.38 35.20 -5.17
CA ALA A 174 1.98 34.85 -6.53
C ALA A 174 2.92 35.50 -7.58
N PRO A 175 3.45 34.74 -8.55
CA PRO A 175 4.42 35.27 -9.51
C PRO A 175 3.79 36.37 -10.39
N ALA A 176 4.36 37.56 -10.32
CA ALA A 176 3.90 38.75 -11.03
C ALA A 176 4.79 39.05 -12.25
N LEU A 177 4.26 38.79 -13.44
CA LEU A 177 4.90 38.97 -14.74
C LEU A 177 4.51 40.30 -15.43
N GLY A 178 3.50 41.00 -14.90
CA GLY A 178 2.81 42.10 -15.60
C GLY A 178 3.39 43.51 -15.41
N THR A 179 4.27 43.74 -14.43
CA THR A 179 4.70 45.10 -14.06
C THR A 179 6.02 45.51 -14.70
N ASP A 180 7.12 44.78 -14.45
CA ASP A 180 8.46 45.14 -14.94
C ASP A 180 9.30 43.89 -15.25
N ALA A 181 10.39 44.08 -16.01
CA ALA A 181 11.36 43.01 -16.32
C ALA A 181 12.03 42.46 -15.05
N THR A 182 12.26 43.32 -14.05
CA THR A 182 12.85 42.95 -12.76
C THR A 182 11.92 42.06 -11.93
N THR A 183 10.61 42.32 -11.96
CA THR A 183 9.62 41.47 -11.25
C THR A 183 9.45 40.13 -11.95
N SER A 184 9.49 40.12 -13.29
CA SER A 184 9.49 38.88 -14.08
C SER A 184 10.73 38.02 -13.80
N SER A 185 11.89 38.64 -13.57
CA SER A 185 13.11 37.92 -13.20
C SER A 185 13.01 37.25 -11.82
N GLY A 186 12.35 37.89 -10.85
CA GLY A 186 12.02 37.28 -9.56
C GLY A 186 11.03 36.12 -9.68
N ALA A 187 10.03 36.25 -10.55
CA ALA A 187 9.08 35.17 -10.82
C ALA A 187 9.75 33.90 -11.38
N ILE A 188 10.83 34.02 -12.17
CA ILE A 188 11.61 32.86 -12.62
C ILE A 188 12.19 32.11 -11.42
N THR A 189 12.77 32.81 -10.45
CA THR A 189 13.33 32.18 -9.25
C THR A 189 12.27 31.54 -8.35
N ASP A 190 11.09 32.15 -8.26
CA ASP A 190 9.96 31.58 -7.52
C ASP A 190 9.43 30.31 -8.18
N ILE A 191 9.32 30.30 -9.52
CA ILE A 191 8.90 29.14 -10.31
C ILE A 191 9.95 28.02 -10.23
N ASP A 192 11.24 28.34 -10.33
CA ASP A 192 12.32 27.35 -10.17
C ASP A 192 12.30 26.71 -8.78
N THR A 193 12.00 27.49 -7.74
CA THR A 193 11.84 26.98 -6.37
C THR A 193 10.62 26.06 -6.26
N ALA A 194 9.49 26.42 -6.88
CA ALA A 194 8.29 25.59 -6.92
C ALA A 194 8.51 24.27 -7.69
N ILE A 195 9.21 24.32 -8.82
CA ILE A 195 9.63 23.13 -9.58
C ILE A 195 10.50 22.23 -8.70
N GLY A 196 11.43 22.80 -7.92
CA GLY A 196 12.24 22.08 -6.95
C GLY A 196 11.38 21.33 -5.92
N LYS A 197 10.44 22.03 -5.26
CA LYS A 197 9.51 21.43 -4.28
C LYS A 197 8.68 20.28 -4.87
N VAL A 198 8.10 20.46 -6.06
CA VAL A 198 7.31 19.42 -6.73
C VAL A 198 8.19 18.22 -7.09
N SER A 199 9.41 18.47 -7.53
CA SER A 199 10.36 17.39 -7.86
C SER A 199 10.81 16.62 -6.63
N ASP A 200 11.05 17.31 -5.51
CA ASP A 200 11.38 16.69 -4.22
C ASP A 200 10.22 15.82 -3.73
N GLU A 201 8.98 16.30 -3.82
CA GLU A 201 7.80 15.52 -3.45
C GLU A 201 7.67 14.25 -4.30
N ARG A 202 7.81 14.36 -5.63
CA ARG A 202 7.79 13.20 -6.54
C ARG A 202 8.90 12.20 -6.21
N ALA A 203 10.11 12.69 -5.90
CA ALA A 203 11.22 11.82 -5.51
C ALA A 203 10.93 11.07 -4.20
N GLN A 204 10.31 11.74 -3.22
CA GLN A 204 9.89 11.09 -1.98
C GLN A 204 8.82 10.03 -2.22
N LEU A 205 7.79 10.34 -3.03
CA LEU A 205 6.73 9.41 -3.39
C LEU A 205 7.27 8.18 -4.14
N GLY A 206 8.17 8.37 -5.11
CA GLY A 206 8.84 7.27 -5.80
C GLY A 206 9.68 6.40 -4.86
N ALA A 207 10.38 7.00 -3.89
CA ALA A 207 11.11 6.23 -2.87
C ALA A 207 10.15 5.41 -1.98
N LYS A 208 8.97 5.94 -1.64
CA LYS A 208 7.94 5.18 -0.90
C LYS A 208 7.35 4.05 -1.74
N GLN A 209 7.13 4.26 -3.04
CA GLN A 209 6.70 3.20 -3.95
C GLN A 209 7.70 2.05 -4.00
N ASN A 210 8.99 2.32 -4.24
CA ASN A 210 10.04 1.29 -4.26
C ASN A 210 10.08 0.52 -2.93
N ARG A 211 9.93 1.23 -1.81
CA ARG A 211 9.88 0.60 -0.48
C ARG A 211 8.65 -0.31 -0.32
N LEU A 212 7.48 0.09 -0.82
CA LEU A 212 6.28 -0.75 -0.81
C LEU A 212 6.45 -1.99 -1.69
N GLU A 213 7.06 -1.87 -2.87
CA GLU A 213 7.36 -3.00 -3.75
C GLU A 213 8.28 -4.03 -3.07
N HIS A 214 9.36 -3.58 -2.42
CA HIS A 214 10.21 -4.45 -1.61
C HIS A 214 9.45 -5.07 -0.42
N THR A 215 8.54 -4.31 0.18
CA THR A 215 7.71 -4.80 1.30
C THR A 215 6.78 -5.92 0.82
N ILE A 216 6.09 -5.75 -0.32
CA ILE A 216 5.21 -6.76 -0.91
C ILE A 216 6.00 -8.04 -1.19
N ASN A 217 7.19 -7.94 -1.79
CA ASN A 217 8.02 -9.12 -2.06
C ASN A 217 8.38 -9.88 -0.76
N ASN A 218 8.78 -9.15 0.29
CA ASN A 218 9.07 -9.75 1.59
C ASN A 218 7.81 -10.38 2.24
N LEU A 219 6.66 -9.71 2.16
CA LEU A 219 5.38 -10.23 2.68
C LEU A 219 4.97 -11.52 1.97
N ASN A 220 5.11 -11.58 0.65
CA ASN A 220 4.79 -12.76 -0.14
C ASN A 220 5.70 -13.94 0.22
N THR A 221 7.01 -13.72 0.32
CA THR A 221 7.96 -14.74 0.77
C THR A 221 7.68 -15.20 2.20
N ALA A 222 7.31 -14.29 3.10
CA ALA A 222 6.93 -14.65 4.47
C ALA A 222 5.62 -15.47 4.51
N SER A 223 4.61 -15.08 3.71
CA SER A 223 3.33 -15.78 3.59
C SER A 223 3.53 -17.20 3.05
N GLU A 224 4.35 -17.37 2.03
CA GLU A 224 4.71 -18.67 1.45
C GLU A 224 5.42 -19.58 2.46
N ASN A 225 6.46 -19.07 3.14
CA ASN A 225 7.19 -19.85 4.14
C ASN A 225 6.32 -20.24 5.33
N LEU A 226 5.43 -19.35 5.79
CA LEU A 226 4.48 -19.66 6.86
C LEU A 226 3.43 -20.67 6.40
N THR A 227 2.97 -20.60 5.16
CA THR A 227 2.05 -21.59 4.58
C THR A 227 2.70 -22.96 4.51
N ALA A 228 3.97 -23.04 4.08
CA ALA A 228 4.73 -24.29 4.08
C ALA A 228 4.99 -24.83 5.50
N ALA A 229 5.16 -23.96 6.49
CA ALA A 229 5.27 -24.37 7.89
C ALA A 229 3.92 -24.86 8.46
N GLU A 230 2.82 -24.18 8.14
CA GLU A 230 1.48 -24.56 8.58
C GLU A 230 1.04 -25.89 7.96
N SER A 231 1.29 -26.09 6.67
CA SER A 231 1.04 -27.34 5.95
C SER A 231 1.78 -28.52 6.61
N ARG A 232 3.07 -28.36 6.95
CA ARG A 232 3.81 -29.43 7.67
C ARG A 232 3.24 -29.77 9.04
N ILE A 233 2.57 -28.83 9.69
CA ILE A 233 1.95 -29.05 11.00
C ILE A 233 0.57 -29.70 10.83
N ARG A 234 -0.24 -29.21 9.89
CA ARG A 234 -1.67 -29.50 9.86
C ARG A 234 -2.09 -30.43 8.73
N ASP A 235 -1.39 -30.47 7.61
CA ASP A 235 -1.75 -31.30 6.47
C ASP A 235 -1.29 -32.74 6.68
N VAL A 236 -2.03 -33.67 6.08
CA VAL A 236 -1.73 -35.10 6.13
C VAL A 236 -0.88 -35.51 4.93
N ASP A 237 0.12 -36.36 5.17
CA ASP A 237 0.78 -37.09 4.09
C ASP A 237 -0.12 -38.24 3.65
N TYR A 238 -0.74 -38.10 2.46
CA TYR A 238 -1.65 -39.08 1.89
C TYR A 238 -1.03 -40.47 1.71
N ALA A 239 0.28 -40.56 1.44
CA ALA A 239 0.96 -41.84 1.25
C ALA A 239 1.23 -42.57 2.56
N LEU A 240 1.30 -41.85 3.68
CA LEU A 240 1.46 -42.42 5.02
C LEU A 240 0.11 -42.73 5.70
N ALA A 241 -0.96 -42.02 5.31
CA ALA A 241 -2.27 -42.11 5.94
C ALA A 241 -3.24 -43.12 5.29
N ALA A 242 -2.99 -43.52 4.03
CA ALA A 242 -3.70 -44.59 3.31
C ALA A 242 -3.12 -45.98 3.63
#